data_AF-A0A7K0SVM5-F1
#
_entry.id   AF-A0A7K0SVM5-F1
#
_cell.length_a   1.000
_cell.length_b   1.000
_cell.length_c   1.000
_cell.angle_alpha   90.00
_cell.angle_beta   90.00
_cell.angle_gamma   90.00
#
_symmetry.space_group_name_H-M   'P 1'
#
loop_
_entity.id
_entity.type
_entity.pdbx_description
1 polymer ?
#
loop_
_entity_poly.entity_id
_entity_poly.type
_entity_poly.pdbx_seq_one_letter_code
_entity_poly.pdbx_strand_id
1 'polypeptide(L)'
;LLLNAVSTVSALWLLILLFSPISGAHFNPLVTLAEYFLKRMTLTDALTYILAQFLGGILGAILANLMFEHPAIFPSHHIRNGVGLFLGEVIATAGLLLIIHMLSLQGRSQFTPIAVAMWIGSAYFFTSSTSFANPAVTLARTLSDTFSGIALSSLNLFLLAQSLGALIGTLSGRYLGKLTKFEKEEIHG
;
A
#
# COMPACT_ATOMS: atom_id res chain seq x y z
N LEU A 1 -7.76 -11.48 -14.73
CA LEU A 1 -6.82 -11.08 -13.66
C LEU A 1 -5.43 -10.68 -14.17
N LEU A 2 -4.75 -11.50 -14.99
CA LEU A 2 -3.37 -11.26 -15.42
C LEU A 2 -3.13 -9.86 -16.04
N LEU A 3 -3.95 -9.44 -17.00
CA LEU A 3 -3.82 -8.11 -17.62
C LEU A 3 -4.00 -6.96 -16.61
N ASN A 4 -4.96 -7.10 -15.69
CA ASN A 4 -5.19 -6.09 -14.64
C ASN A 4 -4.00 -6.03 -13.67
N ALA A 5 -3.38 -7.17 -13.36
CA ALA A 5 -2.17 -7.23 -12.55
C ALA A 5 -1.01 -6.51 -13.25
N VAL A 6 -0.75 -6.83 -14.53
CA VAL A 6 0.31 -6.19 -15.33
C VAL A 6 0.10 -4.69 -15.43
N SER A 7 -1.12 -4.24 -15.70
CA SER A 7 -1.47 -2.81 -15.76
C SER A 7 -1.23 -2.13 -14.41
N THR A 8 -1.69 -2.73 -13.31
CA THR A 8 -1.51 -2.19 -11.95
C THR A 8 -0.04 -2.09 -11.57
N VAL A 9 0.74 -3.15 -11.80
CA VAL A 9 2.18 -3.18 -11.51
C VAL A 9 2.93 -2.13 -12.33
N SER A 10 2.65 -2.04 -13.63
CA SER A 10 3.31 -1.09 -14.53
C SER A 10 2.98 0.35 -14.14
N ALA A 11 1.70 0.66 -13.91
CA ALA A 11 1.27 1.99 -13.49
C ALA A 11 1.87 2.36 -12.14
N LEU A 12 1.82 1.46 -11.15
CA LEU A 12 2.38 1.70 -9.82
C LEU A 12 3.89 1.96 -9.89
N TRP A 13 4.62 1.14 -10.66
CA TRP A 13 6.07 1.35 -10.85
C TRP A 13 6.35 2.73 -11.44
N LEU A 14 5.69 3.09 -12.54
CA LEU A 14 5.88 4.38 -13.21
C LEU A 14 5.53 5.56 -12.29
N LEU A 15 4.41 5.49 -11.58
CA LEU A 15 4.00 6.54 -10.65
C LEU A 15 5.02 6.70 -9.52
N ILE A 16 5.49 5.61 -8.90
CA ILE A 16 6.49 5.73 -7.84
C ILE A 16 7.82 6.24 -8.42
N LEU A 17 8.24 5.74 -9.58
CA LEU A 17 9.49 6.16 -10.22
C LEU A 17 9.49 7.67 -10.50
N LEU A 18 8.40 8.20 -11.05
CA LEU A 18 8.29 9.60 -11.44
C LEU A 18 8.10 10.55 -10.25
N PHE A 19 7.27 10.16 -9.28
CA PHE A 19 6.90 11.05 -8.16
C PHE A 19 7.78 10.88 -6.91
N SER A 20 8.63 9.84 -6.84
CA SER A 20 9.52 9.61 -5.70
C SER A 20 10.48 10.79 -5.45
N PRO A 21 11.16 11.38 -6.45
CA PRO A 21 12.02 12.55 -6.22
C PRO A 21 11.28 13.82 -5.79
N ILE A 22 9.95 13.89 -6.00
CA ILE A 22 9.12 15.06 -5.72
C ILE A 22 8.48 14.96 -4.33
N SER A 23 7.98 13.78 -3.98
CA SER A 23 7.13 13.56 -2.79
C SER A 23 7.49 12.30 -2.00
N GLY A 24 8.49 11.52 -2.40
CA GLY A 24 8.69 10.17 -1.87
C GLY A 24 7.63 9.15 -2.30
N ALA A 25 6.58 9.57 -3.04
CA ALA A 25 5.61 8.71 -3.70
C ALA A 25 4.97 7.63 -2.79
N HIS A 26 4.50 8.03 -1.60
CA HIS A 26 3.95 7.05 -0.65
C HIS A 26 2.70 6.35 -1.20
N PHE A 27 1.82 7.11 -1.87
CA PHE A 27 0.55 6.65 -2.46
C PHE A 27 -0.33 5.77 -1.56
N ASN A 28 -0.07 5.75 -0.25
CA ASN A 28 -0.65 4.83 0.71
C ASN A 28 -0.63 5.47 2.12
N PRO A 29 -1.78 5.58 2.79
CA PRO A 29 -1.85 6.14 4.14
C PRO A 29 -0.97 5.40 5.15
N LEU A 30 -0.84 4.09 5.04
CA LEU A 30 -0.05 3.29 5.99
C LEU A 30 1.46 3.45 5.78
N VAL A 31 1.92 3.62 4.54
CA VAL A 31 3.31 3.98 4.25
C VAL A 31 3.63 5.36 4.83
N THR A 32 2.71 6.32 4.65
CA THR A 32 2.84 7.67 5.20
C THR A 32 2.89 7.66 6.73
N LEU A 33 1.97 6.94 7.38
CA LEU A 33 1.96 6.79 8.83
C LEU A 33 3.24 6.12 9.34
N ALA A 34 3.75 5.10 8.66
CA ALA A 34 4.99 4.45 9.05
C ALA A 34 6.17 5.44 9.02
N GLU A 35 6.31 6.24 7.96
CA GLU A 35 7.37 7.25 7.86
C GLU A 35 7.24 8.35 8.94
N TYR A 36 6.01 8.73 9.30
CA TYR A 36 5.74 9.61 10.45
C TYR A 36 6.17 8.96 11.78
N PHE A 37 5.78 7.71 12.04
CA PHE A 37 6.17 6.99 13.26
C PHE A 37 7.68 6.77 13.37
N LEU A 38 8.36 6.63 12.24
CA LEU A 38 9.81 6.54 12.14
C LEU A 38 10.51 7.91 12.24
N LYS A 39 9.74 8.99 12.48
CA LYS A 39 10.21 10.38 12.63
C LYS A 39 10.94 10.92 11.39
N ARG A 40 10.50 10.51 10.20
CA ARG A 40 11.06 10.94 8.91
C ARG A 40 10.25 12.04 8.23
N MET A 41 9.10 12.40 8.79
CA MET A 41 8.25 13.50 8.33
C MET A 41 7.54 14.17 9.51
N THR A 42 7.00 15.37 9.29
CA THR A 42 6.15 16.06 10.26
C THR A 42 4.72 15.50 10.27
N LEU A 43 3.96 15.78 11.32
CA LEU A 43 2.54 15.41 11.38
C LEU A 43 1.73 16.14 10.29
N THR A 44 2.04 17.41 10.04
CA THR A 44 1.35 18.22 9.01
C THR A 44 1.54 17.61 7.62
N ASP A 45 2.76 17.20 7.29
CA ASP A 45 3.05 16.51 6.02
C ASP A 45 2.27 15.19 5.94
N ALA A 46 2.30 14.40 7.02
CA ALA A 46 1.58 13.13 7.08
C ALA A 46 0.08 13.30 6.80
N LEU A 47 -0.57 14.27 7.44
CA LEU A 47 -1.99 14.55 7.26
C LEU A 47 -2.30 15.03 5.83
N THR A 48 -1.43 15.87 5.27
CA THR A 48 -1.56 16.37 3.89
C THR A 48 -1.47 15.21 2.89
N TYR A 49 -0.53 14.29 3.09
CA TYR A 49 -0.37 13.09 2.27
C TYR A 49 -1.59 12.19 2.34
N ILE A 50 -2.07 11.90 3.55
CA ILE A 50 -3.22 11.02 3.76
C ILE A 50 -4.46 11.59 3.08
N LEU A 51 -4.71 12.90 3.24
CA LEU A 51 -5.82 13.58 2.58
C LEU A 51 -5.70 13.50 1.05
N ALA A 52 -4.53 13.81 0.49
CA ALA A 52 -4.28 13.74 -0.95
C ALA A 52 -4.46 12.32 -1.50
N GLN A 53 -4.05 11.29 -0.75
CA GLN A 53 -4.17 9.89 -1.14
C GLN A 53 -5.63 9.43 -1.19
N PHE A 54 -6.44 9.77 -0.17
CA PHE A 54 -7.87 9.47 -0.19
C PHE A 54 -8.60 10.21 -1.30
N LEU A 55 -8.36 11.51 -1.46
CA LEU A 55 -8.96 12.30 -2.55
C LEU A 55 -8.55 11.77 -3.92
N GLY A 56 -7.26 11.47 -4.11
CA GLY A 56 -6.75 10.89 -5.36
C GLY A 56 -7.37 9.53 -5.67
N GLY A 57 -7.53 8.66 -4.66
CA GLY A 57 -8.21 7.37 -4.81
C GLY A 57 -9.67 7.52 -5.22
N ILE A 58 -10.42 8.41 -4.55
CA ILE A 58 -11.83 8.70 -4.85
C ILE A 58 -11.97 9.25 -6.28
N LEU A 59 -11.19 10.28 -6.63
CA LEU A 59 -11.22 10.87 -7.96
C LEU A 59 -10.81 9.86 -9.03
N GLY A 60 -9.80 9.04 -8.76
CA GLY A 60 -9.38 7.97 -9.66
C GLY A 60 -10.48 6.95 -9.93
N ALA A 61 -11.22 6.52 -8.90
CA ALA A 61 -12.36 5.62 -9.07
C ALA A 61 -13.49 6.26 -9.88
N ILE A 62 -13.82 7.53 -9.62
CA ILE A 62 -14.82 8.28 -10.39
C ILE A 62 -14.42 8.38 -11.87
N LEU A 63 -13.18 8.78 -12.14
CA LEU A 63 -12.66 8.90 -13.51
C LEU A 63 -12.67 7.56 -14.22
N ALA A 64 -12.24 6.49 -13.55
CA ALA A 64 -12.29 5.14 -14.12
C ALA A 64 -13.73 4.72 -14.44
N ASN A 65 -14.69 4.93 -13.53
CA ASN A 65 -16.09 4.61 -13.79
C ASN A 65 -16.61 5.35 -15.03
N LEU A 66 -16.36 6.65 -15.13
CA LEU A 66 -16.78 7.46 -16.27
C LEU A 66 -16.11 7.02 -17.58
N MET A 67 -14.83 6.65 -17.55
CA MET A 67 -14.11 6.13 -18.72
C MET A 67 -14.71 4.83 -19.29
N PHE A 68 -15.39 4.05 -18.45
CA PHE A 68 -16.04 2.79 -18.84
C PHE A 68 -17.57 2.92 -18.85
N GLU A 69 -18.10 4.13 -19.02
CA GLU A 69 -19.55 4.42 -19.15
C GLU A 69 -20.40 3.96 -17.95
N HIS A 70 -19.80 3.89 -16.76
CA HIS A 70 -20.50 3.65 -15.50
C HIS A 70 -20.87 4.96 -14.78
N PRO A 71 -21.83 4.94 -13.83
CA PRO A 71 -22.09 6.09 -12.96
C PRO A 71 -20.83 6.54 -12.22
N ALA A 72 -20.65 7.87 -12.07
CA ALA A 72 -19.49 8.45 -11.37
C ALA A 72 -19.24 7.79 -10.01
N ILE A 73 -20.31 7.63 -9.23
CA ILE A 73 -20.33 6.82 -8.02
C ILE A 73 -21.14 5.57 -8.34
N PHE A 74 -20.49 4.41 -8.35
CA PHE A 74 -21.09 3.12 -8.64
C PHE A 74 -20.87 2.16 -7.45
N PRO A 75 -21.67 2.28 -6.38
CA PRO A 75 -21.41 1.60 -5.11
C PRO A 75 -21.33 0.09 -5.27
N SER A 76 -20.30 -0.53 -4.69
CA SER A 76 -20.11 -1.97 -4.86
C SER A 76 -20.96 -2.83 -3.92
N HIS A 77 -21.45 -3.96 -4.44
CA HIS A 77 -22.18 -4.99 -3.70
C HIS A 77 -21.33 -6.23 -3.41
N HIS A 78 -20.06 -6.24 -3.82
CA HIS A 78 -19.16 -7.38 -3.64
C HIS A 78 -18.74 -7.56 -2.16
N ILE A 79 -19.46 -8.40 -1.42
CA ILE A 79 -19.10 -8.74 -0.05
C ILE A 79 -17.81 -9.56 -0.04
N ARG A 80 -16.78 -9.03 0.62
CA ARG A 80 -15.47 -9.67 0.77
C ARG A 80 -15.13 -9.82 2.24
N ASN A 81 -15.52 -10.94 2.82
CA ASN A 81 -15.26 -11.26 4.23
C ASN A 81 -14.56 -12.61 4.36
N GLY A 82 -13.85 -12.81 5.47
CA GLY A 82 -13.25 -14.10 5.80
C GLY A 82 -11.83 -14.00 6.33
N VAL A 83 -11.45 -14.99 7.14
CA VAL A 83 -10.12 -15.06 7.79
C VAL A 83 -8.99 -15.13 6.77
N GLY A 84 -9.20 -15.84 5.65
CA GLY A 84 -8.21 -15.91 4.57
C GLY A 84 -7.90 -14.55 3.95
N LEU A 85 -8.93 -13.73 3.71
CA LEU A 85 -8.75 -12.37 3.16
C LEU A 85 -8.06 -11.46 4.16
N PHE A 86 -8.45 -11.56 5.44
CA PHE A 86 -7.81 -10.83 6.53
C PHE A 86 -6.31 -11.15 6.60
N LEU A 87 -5.95 -12.44 6.63
CA LEU A 87 -4.55 -12.87 6.65
C LEU A 87 -3.80 -12.41 5.39
N GLY A 88 -4.44 -12.51 4.22
CA GLY A 88 -3.88 -12.02 2.96
C GLY A 88 -3.48 -10.55 3.01
N GLU A 89 -4.37 -9.69 3.51
CA GLU A 89 -4.11 -8.25 3.66
C GLU A 89 -3.05 -7.94 4.73
N VAL A 90 -3.01 -8.69 5.83
CA VAL A 90 -1.95 -8.58 6.84
C VAL A 90 -0.60 -8.87 6.20
N ILE A 91 -0.45 -10.00 5.51
CA ILE A 91 0.82 -10.41 4.89
C ILE A 91 1.24 -9.45 3.78
N ALA A 92 0.30 -9.08 2.91
CA ALA A 92 0.56 -8.12 1.84
C ALA A 92 1.05 -6.77 2.38
N THR A 93 0.40 -6.23 3.40
CA THR A 93 0.78 -4.94 3.97
C THR A 93 2.07 -5.04 4.78
N ALA A 94 2.27 -6.11 5.54
CA ALA A 94 3.49 -6.32 6.31
C ALA A 94 4.73 -6.41 5.42
N GLY A 95 4.68 -7.19 4.34
CA GLY A 95 5.79 -7.29 3.41
C GLY A 95 6.05 -5.99 2.66
N LEU A 96 5.00 -5.24 2.30
CA LEU A 96 5.13 -3.92 1.66
C LEU A 96 5.95 -2.96 2.53
N LEU A 97 5.53 -2.80 3.79
CA LEU A 97 6.18 -1.88 4.73
C LEU A 97 7.59 -2.35 5.08
N LEU A 98 7.79 -3.66 5.24
CA LEU A 98 9.11 -4.23 5.49
C LEU A 98 10.08 -3.95 4.33
N ILE A 99 9.66 -4.17 3.08
CA ILE A 99 10.50 -3.93 1.89
C ILE A 99 10.91 -2.46 1.81
N ILE A 100 9.94 -1.54 1.92
CA ILE A 100 10.22 -0.09 1.88
C ILE A 100 11.22 0.29 2.96
N HIS A 101 10.99 -0.19 4.19
CA HIS A 101 11.85 0.16 5.31
C HIS A 101 13.26 -0.42 5.17
N MET A 102 13.39 -1.68 4.76
CA MET A 102 14.70 -2.34 4.58
C MET A 102 15.51 -1.68 3.46
N LEU A 103 14.88 -1.34 2.33
CA LEU A 103 15.55 -0.61 1.25
C LEU A 103 16.05 0.75 1.73
N SER A 104 15.25 1.46 2.52
CA SER A 104 15.65 2.72 3.14
C SER A 104 16.85 2.55 4.08
N LEU A 105 16.81 1.57 4.98
CA LEU A 105 17.90 1.29 5.92
C LEU A 105 19.21 0.87 5.23
N GLN A 106 19.10 0.19 4.09
CA GLN A 106 20.25 -0.28 3.31
C GLN A 106 20.82 0.79 2.36
N GLY A 107 20.27 2.01 2.34
CA GLY A 107 20.68 3.05 1.38
C GLY A 107 20.33 2.70 -0.06
N ARG A 108 19.30 1.89 -0.27
CA ARG A 108 18.87 1.30 -1.55
C ARG A 108 17.48 1.79 -1.98
N SER A 109 17.06 2.97 -1.50
CA SER A 109 15.74 3.56 -1.81
C SER A 109 15.48 3.78 -3.31
N GLN A 110 16.52 3.84 -4.13
CA GLN A 110 16.40 3.87 -5.60
C GLN A 110 15.66 2.65 -6.20
N PHE A 111 15.63 1.51 -5.49
CA PHE A 111 14.91 0.31 -5.91
C PHE A 111 13.48 0.24 -5.37
N THR A 112 13.07 1.17 -4.50
CA THR A 112 11.70 1.20 -3.94
C THR A 112 10.61 1.18 -5.02
N PRO A 113 10.70 1.92 -6.15
CA PRO A 113 9.65 1.89 -7.18
C PRO A 113 9.37 0.49 -7.72
N ILE A 114 10.42 -0.23 -8.13
CA ILE A 114 10.26 -1.56 -8.70
C ILE A 114 9.95 -2.60 -7.63
N ALA A 115 10.56 -2.51 -6.44
CA ALA A 115 10.32 -3.47 -5.36
C ALA A 115 8.88 -3.40 -4.84
N VAL A 116 8.32 -2.20 -4.67
CA VAL A 116 6.92 -2.01 -4.28
C VAL A 116 5.98 -2.56 -5.35
N ALA A 117 6.21 -2.21 -6.62
CA ALA A 117 5.38 -2.69 -7.73
C ALA A 117 5.41 -4.21 -7.85
N MET A 118 6.59 -4.82 -7.79
CA MET A 118 6.75 -6.28 -7.84
C MET A 118 6.12 -6.97 -6.63
N TRP A 119 6.26 -6.40 -5.43
CA TRP A 119 5.62 -6.97 -4.24
C TRP A 119 4.09 -6.98 -4.36
N ILE A 120 3.48 -5.85 -4.73
CA ILE A 120 2.02 -5.77 -4.95
C ILE A 120 1.59 -6.71 -6.10
N GLY A 121 2.38 -6.77 -7.17
CA GLY A 121 2.15 -7.69 -8.29
C GLY A 121 2.18 -9.16 -7.89
N SER A 122 3.15 -9.58 -7.08
CA SER A 122 3.19 -10.93 -6.53
C SER A 122 2.03 -11.19 -5.58
N ALA A 123 1.72 -10.24 -4.69
CA ALA A 123 0.66 -10.36 -3.69
C ALA A 123 -0.73 -10.44 -4.33
N TYR A 124 -0.91 -9.88 -5.53
CA TYR A 124 -2.09 -10.10 -6.37
C TYR A 124 -2.38 -11.58 -6.64
N PHE A 125 -1.35 -12.42 -6.72
CA PHE A 125 -1.47 -13.85 -7.04
C PHE A 125 -1.38 -14.75 -5.82
N PHE A 126 -0.53 -14.45 -4.84
CA PHE A 126 -0.35 -15.34 -3.68
C PHE A 126 -1.32 -15.05 -2.52
N THR A 127 -1.98 -13.89 -2.49
CA THR A 127 -2.99 -13.58 -1.47
C THR A 127 -4.40 -13.82 -1.98
N SER A 128 -5.26 -14.34 -1.11
CA SER A 128 -6.69 -14.53 -1.41
C SER A 128 -7.46 -13.20 -1.55
N SER A 129 -6.91 -12.10 -1.02
CA SER A 129 -7.50 -10.76 -1.07
C SER A 129 -7.16 -9.97 -2.33
N THR A 130 -6.28 -10.49 -3.19
CA THR A 130 -5.67 -9.75 -4.32
C THR A 130 -4.96 -8.46 -3.87
N SER A 131 -4.41 -8.46 -2.65
CA SER A 131 -3.53 -7.43 -2.08
C SER A 131 -3.94 -5.98 -2.32
N PHE A 132 -4.92 -5.49 -1.57
CA PHE A 132 -5.23 -4.07 -1.57
C PHE A 132 -4.13 -3.29 -0.86
N ALA A 133 -3.74 -3.76 0.34
CA ALA A 133 -2.62 -3.28 1.14
C ALA A 133 -2.55 -1.76 1.33
N ASN A 134 -3.68 -1.05 1.16
CA ASN A 134 -3.75 0.40 1.05
C ASN A 134 -5.17 0.89 1.39
N PRO A 135 -5.37 1.57 2.52
CA PRO A 135 -6.68 2.11 2.93
C PRO A 135 -7.34 3.02 1.90
N ALA A 136 -6.57 3.84 1.18
CA ALA A 136 -7.12 4.75 0.18
C ALA A 136 -7.67 3.99 -1.03
N VAL A 137 -6.96 2.96 -1.50
CA VAL A 137 -7.45 2.07 -2.56
C VAL A 137 -8.66 1.29 -2.08
N THR A 138 -8.63 0.74 -0.86
CA THR A 138 -9.74 0.01 -0.26
C THR A 138 -11.02 0.83 -0.24
N LEU A 139 -10.96 2.09 0.22
CA LEU A 139 -12.10 2.99 0.21
C LEU A 139 -12.55 3.31 -1.22
N ALA A 140 -11.63 3.63 -2.13
CA ALA A 140 -11.95 3.95 -3.52
C ALA A 140 -12.69 2.82 -4.23
N ARG A 141 -12.35 1.56 -3.95
CA ARG A 141 -13.02 0.37 -4.51
C ARG A 141 -14.46 0.19 -4.01
N THR A 142 -14.88 0.88 -2.95
CA THR A 142 -16.31 0.89 -2.56
C THR A 142 -17.19 1.67 -3.53
N LEU A 143 -16.59 2.54 -4.35
CA LEU A 143 -17.28 3.42 -5.30
C LEU A 143 -17.37 2.85 -6.72
N SER A 144 -16.97 1.60 -6.93
CA SER A 144 -16.99 0.95 -8.25
C SER A 144 -17.42 -0.51 -8.14
N ASP A 145 -18.62 -0.85 -8.62
CA ASP A 145 -19.16 -2.23 -8.66
C ASP A 145 -18.66 -3.02 -9.88
N THR A 146 -17.34 -3.01 -10.06
CA THR A 146 -16.65 -3.81 -11.07
C THR A 146 -16.03 -5.04 -10.41
N PHE A 147 -15.33 -5.89 -11.17
CA PHE A 147 -14.65 -7.10 -10.65
C PHE A 147 -13.69 -6.85 -9.46
N SER A 148 -13.29 -5.60 -9.27
CA SER A 148 -12.35 -5.15 -8.23
C SER A 148 -13.04 -4.45 -7.05
N GLY A 149 -14.36 -4.27 -7.11
CA GLY A 149 -15.16 -3.59 -6.11
C GLY A 149 -15.23 -4.34 -4.80
N ILE A 150 -15.49 -3.61 -3.72
CA ILE A 150 -15.76 -4.18 -2.40
C ILE A 150 -16.96 -3.47 -1.77
N ALA A 151 -17.85 -4.22 -1.14
CA ALA A 151 -18.96 -3.64 -0.41
C ALA A 151 -18.46 -2.79 0.77
N LEU A 152 -19.16 -1.69 1.05
CA LEU A 152 -18.83 -0.81 2.18
C LEU A 152 -18.80 -1.56 3.52
N SER A 153 -19.64 -2.59 3.69
CA SER A 153 -19.67 -3.46 4.87
C SER A 153 -18.40 -4.28 5.07
N SER A 154 -17.61 -4.51 4.02
CA SER A 154 -16.33 -5.23 4.09
C SER A 154 -15.14 -4.32 4.41
N LEU A 155 -15.31 -3.00 4.38
CA LEU A 155 -14.23 -2.02 4.55
C LEU A 155 -13.44 -2.24 5.86
N ASN A 156 -14.16 -2.44 6.97
CA ASN A 156 -13.55 -2.55 8.30
C ASN A 156 -12.57 -3.72 8.40
N LEU A 157 -12.89 -4.86 7.78
CA LEU A 157 -12.01 -6.04 7.81
C LEU A 157 -10.66 -5.74 7.15
N PHE A 158 -10.70 -5.07 5.99
CA PHE A 158 -9.48 -4.69 5.26
C PHE A 158 -8.67 -3.64 6.02
N LEU A 159 -9.33 -2.60 6.56
CA LEU A 159 -8.63 -1.55 7.32
C LEU A 159 -7.92 -2.10 8.55
N LEU A 160 -8.57 -3.02 9.29
CA LEU A 160 -7.97 -3.67 10.45
C LEU A 160 -6.80 -4.57 10.06
N ALA A 161 -6.98 -5.40 9.03
CA ALA A 161 -5.93 -6.29 8.52
C ALA A 161 -4.70 -5.51 8.05
N GLN A 162 -4.91 -4.46 7.25
CA GLN A 162 -3.85 -3.62 6.71
C GLN A 162 -3.12 -2.88 7.83
N SER A 163 -3.85 -2.34 8.82
CA SER A 163 -3.25 -1.67 9.98
C SER A 163 -2.37 -2.61 10.81
N LEU A 164 -2.84 -3.85 11.04
CA LEU A 164 -2.05 -4.88 11.71
C LEU A 164 -0.80 -5.25 10.90
N GLY A 165 -0.95 -5.44 9.58
CA GLY A 165 0.18 -5.69 8.69
C GLY A 165 1.21 -4.57 8.71
N ALA A 166 0.77 -3.31 8.66
CA ALA A 166 1.65 -2.14 8.73
C ALA A 166 2.43 -2.08 10.04
N LEU A 167 1.78 -2.38 11.18
CA LEU A 167 2.44 -2.49 12.47
C LEU A 167 3.52 -3.57 12.45
N ILE A 168 3.19 -4.78 12.00
CA ILE A 168 4.14 -5.90 11.91
C ILE A 168 5.32 -5.53 11.02
N GLY A 169 5.08 -5.10 9.78
CA GLY A 169 6.13 -4.77 8.81
C GLY A 169 7.07 -3.67 9.32
N THR A 170 6.51 -2.60 9.91
CA THR A 170 7.29 -1.48 10.43
C THR A 170 8.14 -1.89 11.64
N LEU A 171 7.58 -2.66 12.58
CA LEU A 171 8.32 -3.13 13.77
C LEU A 171 9.40 -4.15 13.39
N SER A 172 9.11 -5.10 12.49
CA SER A 172 10.09 -6.05 11.98
C SER A 172 11.24 -5.34 11.29
N GLY A 173 10.95 -4.36 10.42
CA GLY A 173 11.98 -3.56 9.77
C GLY A 173 12.86 -2.81 10.78
N ARG A 174 12.24 -2.18 11.79
CA ARG A 174 12.97 -1.47 12.84
C ARG A 174 13.85 -2.41 13.68
N TYR A 175 13.38 -3.61 13.98
CA TYR A 175 14.13 -4.62 14.72
C TYR A 175 15.35 -5.11 13.92
N LEU A 176 15.14 -5.52 12.66
CA LEU A 176 16.21 -5.97 11.76
C LEU A 176 17.25 -4.87 11.54
N GLY A 177 16.81 -3.61 11.39
CA GLY A 177 17.69 -2.47 11.26
C GLY A 177 18.60 -2.21 12.46
N LYS A 178 18.20 -2.61 13.67
CA LYS A 178 19.09 -2.57 14.84
C LYS A 178 20.18 -3.63 14.75
N LEU A 179 19.83 -4.86 14.42
CA LEU A 179 20.77 -5.98 14.32
C LEU A 179 21.89 -5.69 13.33
N THR A 180 21.56 -5.15 12.15
CA THR A 180 22.57 -4.83 11.13
C THR A 180 23.51 -3.69 11.55
N LYS A 181 23.09 -2.80 12.46
CA LYS A 181 23.97 -1.76 13.02
C LYS A 181 24.90 -2.33 14.09
N PHE A 182 24.39 -3.18 14.97
CA PHE A 182 25.20 -3.87 15.98
C PHE A 182 26.36 -4.65 15.35
N GLU A 183 26.11 -5.43 14.29
CA GLU A 183 27.17 -6.16 13.58
C GLU A 183 28.24 -5.24 12.98
N LYS A 184 27.87 -4.06 12.46
CA LYS A 184 28.84 -3.11 11.90
C LYS A 184 29.72 -2.48 12.98
N GLU A 185 29.16 -2.18 14.15
CA GLU A 185 29.88 -1.61 15.28
C GLU A 185 30.85 -2.63 15.91
N GLU A 186 30.46 -3.91 15.99
CA GLU A 186 31.32 -4.98 16.51
C GLU A 186 32.50 -5.35 15.58
N ILE A 187 32.32 -5.24 14.25
CA ILE A 187 33.39 -5.52 13.29
C ILE A 187 34.44 -4.39 13.21
N HIS A 188 34.07 -3.15 13.57
CA HIS A 188 34.93 -1.96 13.40
C HIS A 188 35.38 -1.30 14.72
N GLY A 189 35.05 -1.88 15.88
CA GLY A 189 35.49 -1.43 17.21
C GLY A 189 36.59 -2.30 17.78
#